data_AF-A0AAD6AHM6-F1
#
_entry.id   AF-A0AAD6AHM6-F1
#
_cell.length_a   1.000
_cell.length_b   1.000
_cell.length_c   1.000
_cell.angle_alpha   90.00
_cell.angle_beta   90.00
_cell.angle_gamma   90.00
#
_symmetry.space_group_name_H-M   'P 1'
#
loop_
_entity.id
_entity.type
_entity.pdbx_description
1 polymer ?
#
loop_
_entity_poly.entity_id
_entity_poly.type
_entity_poly.pdbx_seq_one_letter_code
_entity_poly.pdbx_strand_id
1 'polypeptide(L)'
;MTLDGPIWLNPGFMFMALSGDNDSTKEHQLFVGSLVPGRTYEVLLDAELDVGVVTEVTFRWNNHIFNPMKPRYGVSKMELQRGKDNMIVSFCGTENVKENAVQRVLPCQA
;
A
#
# COMPACT_ATOMS: atom_id res chain seq x y z
N MET A 1 -4.45 -5.75 -1.09
CA MET A 1 -4.41 -4.49 -1.88
C MET A 1 -4.29 -4.77 -3.36
N THR A 2 -4.97 -4.00 -4.21
CA THR A 2 -4.84 -4.05 -5.66
C THR A 2 -3.87 -2.97 -6.12
N LEU A 3 -2.83 -3.40 -6.83
CA LEU A 3 -1.81 -2.51 -7.38
C LEU A 3 -2.31 -1.89 -8.69
N ASP A 4 -2.13 -0.59 -8.87
CA ASP A 4 -2.32 0.13 -10.12
C ASP A 4 -0.96 0.63 -10.66
N GLY A 5 -0.86 0.80 -11.98
CA GLY A 5 0.38 1.17 -12.64
C GLY A 5 0.44 0.84 -14.13
N PRO A 6 1.63 0.83 -14.74
CA PRO A 6 1.81 0.61 -16.17
C PRO A 6 1.50 -0.84 -16.58
N ILE A 7 1.20 -1.05 -17.87
CA ILE A 7 0.89 -2.38 -18.42
C ILE A 7 2.04 -3.39 -18.21
N TRP A 8 3.28 -2.91 -18.04
CA TRP A 8 4.47 -3.74 -18.05
C TRP A 8 4.91 -4.10 -16.62
N LEU A 9 5.42 -5.32 -16.48
CA LEU A 9 5.97 -5.85 -15.24
C LEU A 9 7.29 -5.15 -14.91
N ASN A 10 7.45 -4.69 -13.67
CA ASN A 10 8.74 -4.18 -13.18
C ASN A 10 9.11 -4.88 -11.87
N PRO A 11 10.39 -5.27 -11.67
CA PRO A 11 10.84 -5.68 -10.35
C PRO A 11 10.72 -4.52 -9.36
N GLY A 12 10.41 -4.82 -8.11
CA GLY A 12 10.37 -3.82 -7.06
C GLY A 12 9.95 -4.36 -5.71
N PHE A 13 9.89 -3.42 -4.78
CA PHE A 13 9.55 -3.57 -3.38
C PHE A 13 8.32 -2.73 -3.10
N MET A 14 7.38 -3.26 -2.32
CA MET A 14 6.22 -2.52 -1.84
C MET A 14 6.31 -2.37 -0.33
N PHE A 15 5.99 -1.17 0.13
CA PHE A 15 6.07 -0.79 1.52
C PHE A 15 4.76 -0.12 1.95
N MET A 16 4.39 -0.30 3.22
CA MET A 16 3.16 0.25 3.77
C MET A 16 3.29 0.60 5.25
N ALA A 17 2.66 1.69 5.68
CA ALA A 17 2.44 1.99 7.09
C ALA A 17 0.97 2.34 7.33
N LEU A 18 0.48 2.02 8.54
CA LEU A 18 -0.88 2.30 8.97
C LEU A 18 -0.87 3.48 9.94
N SER A 19 -1.81 4.41 9.75
CA SER A 19 -2.05 5.52 10.67
C SER A 19 -3.49 5.47 11.16
N GLY A 20 -3.66 5.51 12.47
CA GLY A 20 -4.97 5.51 13.12
C GLY A 20 -5.14 6.67 14.09
N ASP A 21 -6.19 6.59 14.90
CA ASP A 21 -6.53 7.58 15.92
C ASP A 21 -5.59 7.58 17.13
N ASN A 22 -4.95 6.45 17.43
CA ASN A 22 -4.05 6.33 18.57
C ASN A 22 -2.57 6.58 18.21
N ASP A 23 -2.10 6.06 17.08
CA ASP A 23 -0.68 6.09 16.69
C ASP A 23 -0.50 5.72 15.19
N SER A 24 0.75 5.58 14.74
CA SER A 24 1.12 5.06 13.43
C SER A 24 2.17 3.97 13.53
N THR A 25 2.09 2.97 12.66
CA THR A 25 3.15 1.98 12.52
C THR A 25 4.36 2.56 11.81
N LYS A 26 5.50 1.90 11.95
CA LYS A 26 6.61 1.98 11.02
C LYS A 26 6.19 1.49 9.65
N GLU A 27 7.03 1.81 8.67
CA GLU A 27 6.89 1.28 7.34
C GLU A 27 7.32 -0.20 7.31
N HIS A 28 6.45 -1.03 6.77
CA HIS A 28 6.63 -2.47 6.64
C HIS A 28 6.77 -2.87 5.18
N GLN A 29 7.72 -3.74 4.88
CA GLN A 29 7.88 -4.29 3.53
C GLN A 29 6.84 -5.39 3.30
N LEU A 30 5.91 -5.16 2.38
CA LEU A 30 4.82 -6.10 2.08
C LEU A 30 5.18 -7.12 1.01
N PHE A 31 6.02 -6.74 0.04
CA PHE A 31 6.29 -7.56 -1.12
C PHE A 31 7.64 -7.26 -1.74
N VAL A 32 8.27 -8.29 -2.30
CA VAL A 32 9.46 -8.21 -3.14
C VAL A 32 9.25 -9.08 -4.37
N GLY A 33 9.45 -8.52 -5.56
CA GLY A 33 9.38 -9.27 -6.81
C GLY A 33 8.83 -8.45 -7.95
N SER A 34 8.14 -9.10 -8.89
CA SER A 34 7.51 -8.39 -10.02
C SER A 34 6.22 -7.69 -9.57
N LEU A 35 6.20 -6.38 -9.73
CA LEU A 35 5.04 -5.51 -9.56
C LEU A 35 4.11 -5.68 -10.77
N VAL A 36 2.91 -6.21 -10.50
CA VAL A 36 1.92 -6.56 -11.53
C VAL A 36 0.67 -5.72 -11.33
N PRO A 37 0.44 -4.67 -12.15
CA PRO A 37 -0.79 -3.88 -12.06
C PRO A 37 -2.04 -4.72 -12.33
N GLY A 38 -3.11 -4.38 -11.63
CA GLY A 38 -4.35 -5.14 -11.56
C GLY A 38 -4.31 -6.35 -10.61
N ARG A 39 -3.13 -6.79 -10.15
CA ARG A 39 -3.03 -7.90 -9.20
C ARG A 39 -3.41 -7.46 -7.79
N THR A 40 -4.18 -8.31 -7.11
CA THR A 40 -4.42 -8.22 -5.67
C THR A 40 -3.35 -9.00 -4.90
N TYR A 41 -2.74 -8.33 -3.93
CA TYR A 41 -1.75 -8.87 -3.01
C TYR A 41 -2.38 -8.97 -1.62
N GLU A 42 -2.38 -10.18 -1.06
CA GLU A 42 -2.85 -10.47 0.30
C GLU A 42 -1.62 -10.64 1.20
N VAL A 43 -1.59 -9.88 2.31
CA VAL A 43 -0.47 -9.87 3.25
C VAL A 43 -1.04 -9.78 4.66
N LEU A 44 -0.49 -10.61 5.56
CA LEU A 44 -0.71 -10.49 6.99
C LEU A 44 0.41 -9.63 7.57
N LEU A 45 0.04 -8.61 8.34
CA LEU A 45 0.97 -7.71 8.99
C LEU A 45 0.84 -7.86 10.51
N ASP A 46 1.94 -8.26 11.15
CA ASP A 46 2.08 -8.18 12.60
C ASP A 46 2.68 -6.83 12.97
N ALA A 47 1.80 -5.87 13.28
CA ALA A 47 2.21 -4.51 13.60
C ALA A 47 2.77 -4.42 15.02
N GLU A 48 3.76 -3.54 15.21
CA GLU A 48 4.44 -3.38 16.49
C GLU A 48 3.59 -2.72 17.59
N LEU A 49 2.45 -2.14 17.22
CA LEU A 49 1.51 -1.46 18.12
C LEU A 49 0.09 -1.45 17.53
N ASP A 50 -0.91 -1.26 18.39
CA ASP A 50 -2.31 -1.08 17.99
C ASP A 50 -2.58 0.40 17.66
N VAL A 51 -2.74 0.70 16.37
CA VAL A 51 -3.03 2.06 15.88
C VAL A 51 -4.48 2.50 16.11
N GLY A 52 -5.34 1.62 16.62
CA GLY A 52 -6.76 1.88 16.83
C GLY A 52 -7.59 1.78 15.54
N VAL A 53 -8.44 2.75 15.27
CA VAL A 53 -9.20 2.85 14.02
C VAL A 53 -8.30 3.44 12.95
N VAL A 54 -7.96 2.65 11.93
CA VAL A 54 -7.11 3.11 10.82
C VAL A 54 -7.86 4.15 10.01
N THR A 55 -7.25 5.33 9.88
CA THR A 55 -7.79 6.49 9.16
C THR A 55 -7.03 6.75 7.86
N GLU A 56 -5.80 6.24 7.76
CA GLU A 56 -4.96 6.39 6.58
C GLU A 56 -4.01 5.21 6.44
N VAL A 57 -3.76 4.83 5.18
CA VAL A 57 -2.69 3.90 4.82
C VAL A 57 -1.72 4.63 3.91
N THR A 58 -0.43 4.56 4.20
CA THR A 58 0.60 5.09 3.32
C THR A 58 1.21 3.97 2.51
N PHE A 59 1.39 4.19 1.22
CA PHE A 59 2.01 3.23 0.29
C PHE A 59 3.24 3.85 -0.35
N ARG A 60 4.32 3.08 -0.45
CA ARG A 60 5.54 3.45 -1.17
C ARG A 60 6.05 2.26 -1.95
N TRP A 61 6.69 2.52 -3.08
CA TRP A 61 7.40 1.50 -3.84
C TRP A 61 8.79 1.98 -4.24
N ASN A 62 9.68 1.01 -4.45
CA ASN A 62 11.04 1.23 -4.94
C ASN A 62 11.44 0.09 -5.89
N ASN A 63 12.26 0.32 -6.91
CA ASN A 63 12.79 -0.78 -7.75
C ASN A 63 14.32 -0.89 -7.78
N HIS A 64 15.05 0.03 -7.13
CA HIS A 64 16.51 0.08 -7.00
C HIS A 64 17.28 -0.04 -8.32
N ILE A 65 16.59 0.11 -9.44
CA ILE A 65 17.09 -0.10 -10.80
C ILE A 65 16.76 1.16 -11.59
N PHE A 66 17.77 1.74 -12.23
CA PHE A 66 17.55 2.86 -13.12
C PHE A 66 16.57 2.47 -14.22
N ASN A 67 15.37 3.05 -14.18
CA ASN A 67 14.30 2.79 -15.15
C ASN A 67 14.02 4.06 -15.98
N PRO A 68 14.42 4.09 -17.27
CA PRO A 68 14.21 5.25 -18.15
C PRO A 68 12.73 5.65 -18.29
N MET A 69 11.82 4.67 -18.15
CA MET A 69 10.38 4.90 -18.30
C MET A 69 9.73 5.60 -17.11
N LYS A 70 10.46 5.73 -15.98
CA LYS A 70 9.99 6.37 -14.74
C LYS A 70 8.56 5.95 -14.38
N PRO A 71 8.31 4.64 -14.17
CA PRO A 71 6.97 4.15 -13.93
C PRO A 71 6.38 4.78 -12.67
N ARG A 72 5.06 4.73 -12.56
CA ARG A 72 4.31 5.16 -11.39
C ARG A 72 3.41 4.03 -10.95
N TYR A 73 3.38 3.79 -9.65
CA TYR A 73 2.56 2.76 -9.04
C TYR A 73 1.76 3.36 -7.90
N GLY A 74 0.60 2.78 -7.63
CA GLY A 74 -0.25 3.16 -6.51
C GLY A 74 -1.13 1.99 -6.10
N VAL A 75 -1.77 2.11 -4.96
CA VAL A 75 -2.87 1.24 -4.54
C VAL A 75 -4.15 1.85 -5.09
N SER A 76 -4.91 1.10 -5.88
CA SER A 76 -6.24 1.54 -6.34
C SER A 76 -7.30 1.27 -5.29
N LYS A 77 -7.29 0.05 -4.73
CA LYS A 77 -8.20 -0.37 -3.67
C LYS A 77 -7.49 -1.32 -2.71
N MET A 78 -7.82 -1.26 -1.43
CA MET A 78 -7.46 -2.30 -0.47
C MET A 78 -8.53 -2.49 0.58
N GLU A 79 -8.58 -3.71 1.12
CA GLU A 79 -9.37 -4.05 2.29
C GLU A 79 -8.39 -4.36 3.41
N LEU A 80 -8.58 -3.68 4.54
CA LEU A 80 -7.82 -3.91 5.75
C LEU A 80 -8.74 -4.61 6.75
N GLN A 81 -8.37 -5.82 7.15
CA GLN A 81 -9.04 -6.56 8.22
C GLN A 81 -8.23 -6.45 9.50
N ARG A 82 -8.83 -5.92 10.57
CA ARG A 82 -8.21 -5.88 11.90
C ARG A 82 -8.36 -7.25 12.57
N GLY A 83 -7.24 -7.87 12.94
CA GLY A 83 -7.24 -9.22 13.50
C GLY A 83 -7.97 -9.38 14.84
N LYS A 84 -8.01 -8.34 15.67
CA LYS A 84 -8.62 -8.38 17.02
C LYS A 84 -10.14 -8.58 17.01
N ASP A 85 -10.83 -7.98 16.03
CA ASP A 85 -12.29 -7.92 16.00
C ASP A 85 -12.90 -8.17 14.61
N ASN A 86 -12.08 -8.53 13.63
CA ASN A 86 -12.48 -8.78 12.24
C ASN A 86 -13.15 -7.59 11.55
N MET A 87 -12.95 -6.37 12.04
CA MET A 87 -13.45 -5.17 11.37
C MET A 87 -12.74 -5.01 10.03
N ILE A 88 -13.51 -4.85 8.95
CA ILE A 88 -12.99 -4.63 7.60
C ILE A 88 -13.25 -3.18 7.21
N VAL A 89 -12.21 -2.48 6.77
CA VAL A 89 -12.31 -1.12 6.22
C VAL A 89 -11.72 -1.12 4.81
N SER A 90 -12.46 -0.50 3.87
CA SER A 90 -11.99 -0.31 2.49
C SER A 90 -11.31 1.04 2.32
N PHE A 91 -10.13 1.02 1.73
CA PHE A 91 -9.37 2.21 1.35
C PHE A 91 -9.22 2.29 -0.17
N CYS A 92 -9.32 3.50 -0.71
CA CYS A 92 -9.27 3.78 -2.13
C CYS A 92 -8.17 4.83 -2.38
N GLY A 93 -7.21 4.48 -3.23
CA GLY A 93 -6.18 5.43 -3.65
C GLY A 93 -6.57 6.10 -4.96
N THR A 94 -6.18 7.36 -5.11
CA THR A 94 -6.60 8.23 -6.22
C THR A 94 -5.48 8.56 -7.20
N GLU A 95 -4.24 8.19 -6.89
CA GLU A 95 -3.07 8.55 -7.69
C GLU A 95 -2.01 7.44 -7.74
N ASN A 96 -1.24 7.43 -8.82
CA ASN A 96 -0.03 6.63 -8.95
C ASN A 96 1.20 7.51 -8.70
N VAL A 97 2.07 7.09 -7.80
CA VAL A 97 3.22 7.88 -7.33
C VAL A 97 4.53 7.40 -7.95
N LYS A 98 5.50 8.31 -8.03
CA LYS A 98 6.86 8.00 -8.50
C LYS A 98 7.58 7.08 -7.50
N GLU A 99 8.68 6.49 -7.92
CA GLU A 99 9.57 5.73 -7.03
C GLU A 99 9.91 6.57 -5.78
N ASN A 100 9.86 5.94 -4.60
CA ASN A 100 10.09 6.54 -3.29
C ASN A 100 9.13 7.66 -2.85
N ALA A 101 8.22 8.11 -3.71
CA ALA A 101 7.14 9.00 -3.28
C ALA A 101 6.09 8.19 -2.52
N VAL A 102 5.53 8.81 -1.49
CA VAL A 102 4.48 8.21 -0.66
C VAL A 102 3.12 8.57 -1.24
N GLN A 103 2.29 7.57 -1.47
CA GLN A 103 0.87 7.71 -1.74
C GLN A 103 0.11 7.64 -0.41
N ARG A 104 -0.83 8.56 -0.19
CA ARG A 104 -1.79 8.46 0.91
C ARG A 104 -3.05 7.78 0.38
N VAL A 105 -3.47 6.71 1.02
CA VAL A 105 -4.66 5.92 0.67
C VAL A 105 -5.66 6.12 1.80
N LEU A 106 -6.78 6.74 1.47
CA LEU A 106 -7.81 7.14 2.43
C LEU A 106 -9.01 6.18 2.36
N PRO A 107 -9.88 6.15 3.38
CA PRO A 107 -11.12 5.40 3.33
C PRO A 107 -11.89 5.73 2.05
N CYS A 108 -12.44 4.71 1.39
CA CYS A 108 -13.27 4.93 0.22
C CYS A 108 -14.47 5.83 0.58
N GLN A 109 -14.77 6.80 -0.28
CA GLN A 109 -16.01 7.56 -0.16
C GLN A 109 -17.20 6.64 -0.47
N ALA A 110 -18.29 6.82 0.27
CA ALA A 110 -19.55 6.10 0.06
C ALA A 110 -20.28 6.58 -1.20
#